data_AF-A0A962KQM0-F1
#
_entry.id   AF-A0A962KQM0-F1
#
_cell.length_a   1.000
_cell.length_b   1.000
_cell.length_c   1.000
_cell.angle_alpha   90.00
_cell.angle_beta   90.00
_cell.angle_gamma   90.00
#
_symmetry.space_group_name_H-M   'P 1'
#
loop_
_entity.id
_entity.type
_entity.pdbx_description
1 polymer ?
#
loop_
_entity_poly.entity_id
_entity_poly.type
_entity_poly.pdbx_seq_one_letter_code
_entity_poly.pdbx_strand_id
1 'polypeptide(L)'
;MAEPDQPRFAHFEGVKVTSLYDLYSRHDEVARQIHQDTLRRFTGNNALTVDLVHESPIVPDHPQETIQHLQQYDVVSVSSGVALGSIIRSGGVAGHQLVDMYRHSFAEQDMPVFVESAGNEGKTKQEIMPRVSDFARNSLVVGEANRGGGSPYVEEHSSRINPTLTSDTPFNRGERYQFYNVSPSLTGHEDLIRDWIIDREVNRAFDQFKQQNQDKVLDNTELSSAYLRISQATRHEYTETKEGQAKIDAEVRGYMARPETLHSQIMAEFREHADIDANGFVTGIDGTSFSAPEQAGYISGAVYEQTQREEQGRPILTKDEITTLAKMATIDTQAREGSAEPMHSYTNHAGETFVEGGGHGVFQPEMFRSLLNEAYRRIETDPNIDRHSVTAVMSAPVGDNHRGDQPVRLSSNLPEGHNMVIDRMRLDLTYRVDGLVPHTAVLTPPGQDAYGVHLQEASGDNSRISGWSREEDRFGEIHHPGDHWDVRLVNGRDSVLQDAQITVYGYNQGGLMDQMIAYSKELAAKMTPTPAVAPDQPAVQGTVAPANAGHDTPSLPPAPR
;
A
#
# COMPACT_ATOMS: atom_id res chain seq x y z
N MET A 1 -30.89 -25.29 15.21
CA MET A 1 -29.91 -24.21 15.41
C MET A 1 -29.23 -24.05 14.07
N ALA A 2 -29.27 -22.85 13.48
CA ALA A 2 -28.44 -22.58 12.32
C ALA A 2 -26.97 -22.72 12.76
N GLU A 3 -26.11 -23.31 11.93
CA GLU A 3 -24.68 -23.20 12.16
C GLU A 3 -24.34 -21.69 12.23
N PRO A 4 -23.52 -21.24 13.18
CA PRO A 4 -23.03 -19.87 13.15
C PRO A 4 -22.34 -19.67 11.79
N ASP A 5 -22.72 -18.61 11.08
CA ASP A 5 -22.08 -18.25 9.82
C ASP A 5 -20.59 -18.07 10.10
N GLN A 6 -19.77 -18.93 9.51
CA GLN A 6 -18.33 -18.83 9.65
C GLN A 6 -17.84 -17.55 8.97
N PRO A 7 -16.85 -16.85 9.55
CA PRO A 7 -16.33 -15.63 8.96
C PRO A 7 -15.74 -15.92 7.58
N ARG A 8 -15.95 -14.98 6.65
CA ARG A 8 -15.55 -15.13 5.25
C ARG A 8 -14.38 -14.22 4.93
N PHE A 9 -13.39 -14.75 4.23
CA PHE A 9 -12.14 -14.05 3.91
C PHE A 9 -11.90 -14.06 2.41
N ALA A 10 -11.42 -12.94 1.87
CA ALA A 10 -11.15 -12.82 0.45
C ALA A 10 -9.83 -12.10 0.14
N HIS A 11 -9.26 -12.49 -0.99
CA HIS A 11 -8.21 -11.77 -1.67
C HIS A 11 -8.76 -11.26 -3.01
N PHE A 12 -8.72 -9.95 -3.21
CA PHE A 12 -9.15 -9.29 -4.42
C PHE A 12 -7.92 -8.91 -5.24
N GLU A 13 -7.94 -9.29 -6.50
CA GLU A 13 -6.91 -8.90 -7.46
C GLU A 13 -7.54 -8.70 -8.84
N GLY A 14 -7.07 -7.67 -9.54
CA GLY A 14 -7.61 -7.23 -10.82
C GLY A 14 -6.72 -7.66 -11.96
N VAL A 15 -6.20 -8.89 -11.93
CA VAL A 15 -5.36 -9.39 -13.01
C VAL A 15 -6.22 -9.59 -14.24
N LYS A 16 -6.20 -8.60 -15.13
CA LYS A 16 -6.50 -8.85 -16.54
C LYS A 16 -5.24 -9.46 -17.14
N VAL A 17 -5.35 -10.62 -17.78
CA VAL A 17 -4.25 -11.17 -18.57
C VAL A 17 -4.02 -10.23 -19.76
N THR A 18 -2.97 -9.41 -19.69
CA THR A 18 -2.62 -8.42 -20.73
C THR A 18 -1.34 -8.76 -21.47
N SER A 19 -0.53 -9.64 -20.91
CA SER A 19 0.71 -10.13 -21.51
C SER A 19 0.83 -11.65 -21.41
N LEU A 20 1.71 -12.24 -22.22
CA LEU A 20 2.04 -13.66 -22.10
C LEU A 20 2.69 -13.97 -20.74
N TYR A 21 3.42 -13.04 -20.13
CA TYR A 21 3.98 -13.25 -18.79
C TYR A 21 2.91 -13.25 -17.71
N ASP A 22 1.87 -12.44 -17.83
CA ASP A 22 0.73 -12.44 -16.92
C ASP A 22 0.05 -13.80 -16.91
N LEU A 23 -0.06 -14.45 -18.08
CA LEU A 23 -0.67 -15.79 -18.22
C LEU A 23 0.12 -16.88 -17.46
N TYR A 24 1.44 -16.71 -17.36
CA TYR A 24 2.30 -17.64 -16.62
C TYR A 24 2.47 -17.25 -15.16
N SER A 25 2.18 -16.01 -14.79
CA SER A 25 2.20 -15.54 -13.41
C SER A 25 0.98 -16.05 -12.65
N ARG A 26 1.20 -16.48 -11.41
CA ARG A 26 0.16 -16.84 -10.43
C ARG A 26 0.16 -15.86 -9.27
N HIS A 27 0.45 -14.59 -9.55
CA HIS A 27 0.62 -13.56 -8.55
C HIS A 27 -0.57 -13.49 -7.57
N ASP A 28 -1.78 -13.45 -8.12
CA ASP A 28 -3.06 -13.41 -7.39
C ASP A 28 -3.29 -14.63 -6.50
N GLU A 29 -3.06 -15.82 -7.05
CA GLU A 29 -3.20 -17.08 -6.35
C GLU A 29 -2.12 -17.25 -5.27
N VAL A 30 -0.90 -16.76 -5.50
CA VAL A 30 0.15 -16.74 -4.49
C VAL A 30 -0.18 -15.76 -3.37
N ALA A 31 -0.65 -14.55 -3.68
CA ALA A 31 -1.09 -13.59 -2.68
C ALA A 31 -2.23 -14.15 -1.81
N ARG A 32 -3.24 -14.76 -2.44
CA ARG A 32 -4.30 -15.48 -1.72
C ARG A 32 -3.79 -16.66 -0.88
N GLN A 33 -2.84 -17.45 -1.39
CA GLN A 33 -2.22 -18.54 -0.64
C GLN A 33 -1.48 -18.02 0.60
N ILE A 34 -0.73 -16.92 0.48
CA ILE A 34 -0.03 -16.27 1.60
C ILE A 34 -1.03 -15.84 2.69
N HIS A 35 -2.14 -15.22 2.29
CA HIS A 35 -3.23 -14.87 3.22
C HIS A 35 -3.75 -16.14 3.92
N GLN A 36 -4.12 -17.17 3.16
CA GLN A 36 -4.67 -18.41 3.69
C GLN A 36 -3.70 -19.15 4.61
N ASP A 37 -2.44 -19.29 4.22
CA ASP A 37 -1.45 -20.03 4.99
C ASP A 37 -1.12 -19.31 6.30
N THR A 38 -1.08 -17.98 6.27
CA THR A 38 -0.90 -17.16 7.48
C THR A 38 -2.10 -17.29 8.42
N LEU A 39 -3.33 -17.21 7.90
CA LEU A 39 -4.56 -17.46 8.65
C LEU A 39 -4.54 -18.84 9.32
N ARG A 40 -4.20 -19.89 8.57
CA ARG A 40 -4.14 -21.28 9.07
C ARG A 40 -3.07 -21.46 10.13
N ARG A 41 -1.88 -20.90 9.93
CA ARG A 41 -0.78 -20.95 10.91
C ARG A 41 -1.16 -20.25 12.20
N PHE A 42 -1.76 -19.07 12.10
CA PHE A 42 -2.13 -18.26 13.26
C PHE A 42 -3.22 -18.90 14.12
N THR A 43 -4.21 -19.50 13.47
CA THR A 43 -5.37 -20.14 14.15
C THR A 43 -5.13 -21.60 14.50
N GLY A 44 -4.18 -22.27 13.83
CA GLY A 44 -4.01 -23.73 13.87
C GLY A 44 -5.11 -24.51 13.14
N ASN A 45 -6.02 -23.83 12.41
CA ASN A 45 -7.13 -24.47 11.71
C ASN A 45 -6.89 -24.55 10.20
N ASN A 46 -6.51 -25.75 9.73
CA ASN A 46 -6.23 -26.02 8.31
C ASN A 46 -7.45 -26.02 7.38
N ALA A 47 -8.68 -26.02 7.92
CA ALA A 47 -9.90 -26.03 7.13
C ALA A 47 -10.29 -24.64 6.61
N LEU A 48 -9.73 -23.57 7.18
CA LEU A 48 -10.06 -22.20 6.77
C LEU A 48 -9.58 -21.92 5.34
N THR A 49 -10.41 -21.20 4.59
CA THR A 49 -10.17 -20.85 3.18
C THR A 49 -10.22 -19.35 2.97
N VAL A 50 -9.52 -18.87 1.96
CA VAL A 50 -9.60 -17.50 1.47
C VAL A 50 -10.04 -17.56 0.01
N ASP A 51 -11.15 -16.87 -0.30
CA ASP A 51 -11.70 -16.78 -1.65
C ASP A 51 -10.78 -15.94 -2.53
N LEU A 52 -10.58 -16.36 -3.79
CA LEU A 52 -9.95 -15.53 -4.82
C LEU A 52 -11.04 -14.79 -5.58
N VAL A 53 -10.99 -13.47 -5.59
CA VAL A 53 -11.93 -12.63 -6.33
C VAL A 53 -11.17 -11.86 -7.41
N HIS A 54 -11.38 -12.25 -8.67
CA HIS A 54 -10.72 -11.62 -9.83
C HIS A 54 -11.45 -10.35 -10.30
N GLU A 55 -11.86 -9.52 -9.35
CA GLU A 55 -12.60 -8.29 -9.60
C GLU A 55 -12.01 -7.16 -8.77
N SER A 56 -12.25 -5.92 -9.21
CA SER A 56 -12.00 -4.79 -8.34
C SER A 56 -12.95 -4.83 -7.14
N PRO A 57 -12.45 -4.70 -5.89
CA PRO A 57 -13.30 -4.53 -4.72
C PRO A 57 -14.07 -3.20 -4.75
N ILE A 58 -13.82 -2.34 -5.75
CA ILE A 58 -14.51 -1.07 -5.98
C ILE A 58 -14.82 -0.93 -7.47
N VAL A 59 -16.11 -0.96 -7.83
CA VAL A 59 -16.56 -0.68 -9.20
C VAL A 59 -17.28 0.67 -9.22
N PRO A 60 -16.66 1.74 -9.77
CA PRO A 60 -17.23 3.09 -9.75
C PRO A 60 -18.61 3.21 -10.40
N ASP A 61 -18.91 2.36 -11.39
CA ASP A 61 -20.18 2.36 -12.11
C ASP A 61 -21.30 1.61 -11.35
N HIS A 62 -20.93 0.74 -10.39
CA HIS A 62 -21.86 -0.07 -9.59
C HIS A 62 -21.52 -0.03 -8.09
N PRO A 63 -21.53 1.17 -7.45
CA PRO A 63 -21.06 1.33 -6.09
C PRO A 63 -21.83 0.54 -5.02
N GLN A 64 -23.17 0.53 -5.11
CA GLN A 64 -24.00 -0.15 -4.10
C GLN A 64 -23.86 -1.67 -4.18
N GLU A 65 -23.79 -2.24 -5.38
CA GLU A 65 -23.55 -3.68 -5.59
C GLU A 65 -22.18 -4.06 -5.05
N THR A 66 -21.18 -3.20 -5.24
CA THR A 66 -19.84 -3.38 -4.72
C THR A 66 -19.82 -3.40 -3.18
N ILE A 67 -20.47 -2.42 -2.53
CA ILE A 67 -20.61 -2.39 -1.07
C ILE A 67 -21.30 -3.68 -0.57
N GLN A 68 -22.37 -4.10 -1.23
CA GLN A 68 -23.08 -5.35 -0.89
C GLN A 68 -22.19 -6.58 -1.06
N HIS A 69 -21.31 -6.60 -2.06
CA HIS A 69 -20.36 -7.70 -2.25
C HIS A 69 -19.29 -7.70 -1.16
N LEU A 70 -18.74 -6.54 -0.80
CA LEU A 70 -17.77 -6.40 0.29
C LEU A 70 -18.33 -6.85 1.64
N GLN A 71 -19.60 -6.56 1.91
CA GLN A 71 -20.31 -6.96 3.14
C GLN A 71 -20.44 -8.47 3.33
N GLN A 72 -20.17 -9.27 2.29
CA GLN A 72 -20.19 -10.72 2.40
C GLN A 72 -18.92 -11.27 3.08
N TYR A 73 -17.91 -10.42 3.30
CA TYR A 73 -16.63 -10.79 3.86
C TYR A 73 -16.36 -10.02 5.15
N ASP A 74 -15.56 -10.60 6.02
CA ASP A 74 -15.12 -9.98 7.26
C ASP A 74 -13.73 -9.35 7.15
N VAL A 75 -12.89 -9.91 6.26
CA VAL A 75 -11.56 -9.38 5.94
C VAL A 75 -11.31 -9.51 4.45
N VAL A 76 -10.86 -8.41 3.85
CA VAL A 76 -10.51 -8.30 2.44
C VAL A 76 -9.06 -7.85 2.34
N SER A 77 -8.30 -8.54 1.49
CA SER A 77 -6.93 -8.15 1.13
C SER A 77 -6.82 -7.75 -0.34
N VAL A 78 -5.99 -6.76 -0.66
CA VAL A 78 -5.76 -6.25 -2.02
C VAL A 78 -4.27 -6.02 -2.25
N SER A 79 -3.72 -6.56 -3.34
CA SER A 79 -2.28 -6.48 -3.62
C SER A 79 -1.86 -5.40 -4.63
N SER A 80 -2.77 -4.86 -5.43
CA SER A 80 -2.48 -3.76 -6.36
C SER A 80 -3.19 -2.45 -5.97
N GLY A 81 -2.39 -1.46 -5.55
CA GLY A 81 -2.89 -0.25 -4.87
C GLY A 81 -3.45 0.88 -5.74
N VAL A 82 -3.41 0.80 -7.08
CA VAL A 82 -3.75 1.97 -7.94
C VAL A 82 -5.07 1.83 -8.70
N ALA A 83 -5.58 0.61 -8.94
CA ALA A 83 -6.79 0.43 -9.75
C ALA A 83 -7.95 -0.30 -9.03
N LEU A 84 -7.66 -1.00 -7.94
CA LEU A 84 -8.63 -1.84 -7.23
C LEU A 84 -9.20 -1.18 -5.98
N GLY A 85 -8.41 -0.35 -5.31
CA GLY A 85 -8.83 0.49 -4.19
C GLY A 85 -9.30 1.89 -4.59
N SER A 86 -9.08 2.31 -5.84
CA SER A 86 -9.34 3.70 -6.27
C SER A 86 -10.84 3.98 -6.43
N ILE A 87 -11.37 4.87 -5.59
CA ILE A 87 -12.76 5.33 -5.67
C ILE A 87 -12.97 6.23 -6.89
N ILE A 88 -11.95 6.90 -7.44
CA ILE A 88 -12.16 7.95 -8.45
C ILE A 88 -11.60 7.56 -9.82
N ARG A 89 -12.49 7.39 -10.80
CA ARG A 89 -12.14 7.40 -12.23
C ARG A 89 -12.91 8.41 -13.08
N SER A 90 -13.81 9.21 -12.49
CA SER A 90 -14.54 10.24 -13.22
C SER A 90 -14.39 11.61 -12.55
N GLY A 91 -13.63 12.51 -13.20
CA GLY A 91 -13.54 13.90 -12.80
C GLY A 91 -14.92 14.57 -12.89
N GLY A 92 -15.55 14.83 -11.75
CA GLY A 92 -16.85 15.53 -11.67
C GLY A 92 -17.58 15.31 -10.33
N VAL A 93 -18.76 15.92 -10.20
CA VAL A 93 -19.68 15.83 -9.04
C VAL A 93 -19.97 14.38 -8.60
N ALA A 94 -19.84 13.42 -9.51
CA ALA A 94 -20.00 12.00 -9.24
C ALA A 94 -18.92 11.42 -8.28
N GLY A 95 -17.67 11.87 -8.36
CA GLY A 95 -16.58 11.37 -7.51
C GLY A 95 -16.78 11.71 -6.02
N HIS A 96 -17.28 12.91 -5.74
CA HIS A 96 -17.64 13.34 -4.38
C HIS A 96 -18.76 12.52 -3.76
N GLN A 97 -19.86 12.32 -4.51
CA GLN A 97 -20.99 11.53 -4.03
C GLN A 97 -20.58 10.09 -3.76
N LEU A 98 -19.68 9.55 -4.57
CA LEU A 98 -19.12 8.21 -4.41
C LEU A 98 -18.27 8.11 -3.14
N VAL A 99 -17.36 9.08 -2.93
CA VAL A 99 -16.57 9.22 -1.69
C VAL A 99 -17.45 9.31 -0.45
N ASP A 100 -18.47 10.17 -0.48
CA ASP A 100 -19.40 10.35 0.65
C ASP A 100 -20.19 9.08 0.93
N MET A 101 -20.59 8.35 -0.12
CA MET A 101 -21.30 7.09 0.01
C MET A 101 -20.41 6.00 0.63
N TYR A 102 -19.16 5.83 0.15
CA TYR A 102 -18.22 4.90 0.79
C TYR A 102 -17.92 5.31 2.23
N ARG A 103 -17.69 6.60 2.50
CA ARG A 103 -17.49 7.12 3.86
C ARG A 103 -18.66 6.75 4.77
N HIS A 104 -19.89 6.98 4.31
CA HIS A 104 -21.11 6.67 5.05
C HIS A 104 -21.26 5.16 5.28
N SER A 105 -21.04 4.34 4.25
CA SER A 105 -21.11 2.88 4.40
C SER A 105 -20.07 2.33 5.38
N PHE A 106 -18.82 2.79 5.30
CA PHE A 106 -17.76 2.38 6.24
C PHE A 106 -17.93 2.95 7.66
N ALA A 107 -18.75 3.99 7.84
CA ALA A 107 -19.06 4.55 9.15
C ALA A 107 -20.29 3.91 9.81
N GLU A 108 -21.28 3.48 9.02
CA GLU A 108 -22.60 3.07 9.52
C GLU A 108 -22.92 1.59 9.32
N GLN A 109 -22.16 0.88 8.49
CA GLN A 109 -22.41 -0.52 8.14
C GLN A 109 -21.25 -1.40 8.64
N ASP A 110 -21.52 -2.68 8.94
CA ASP A 110 -20.49 -3.65 9.31
C ASP A 110 -19.67 -4.05 8.08
N MET A 111 -18.70 -3.21 7.73
CA MET A 111 -17.81 -3.43 6.59
C MET A 111 -16.64 -4.34 6.98
N PRO A 112 -16.04 -5.07 6.01
CA PRO A 112 -14.84 -5.86 6.25
C PRO A 112 -13.67 -4.99 6.74
N VAL A 113 -12.73 -5.64 7.43
CA VAL A 113 -11.39 -5.08 7.57
C VAL A 113 -10.72 -5.06 6.20
N PHE A 114 -10.23 -3.90 5.76
CA PHE A 114 -9.63 -3.72 4.44
C PHE A 114 -8.11 -3.60 4.54
N VAL A 115 -7.37 -4.60 4.07
CA VAL A 115 -5.90 -4.63 4.12
C VAL A 115 -5.34 -4.49 2.71
N GLU A 116 -4.76 -3.34 2.44
CA GLU A 116 -4.33 -2.95 1.10
C GLU A 116 -2.81 -2.78 1.02
N SER A 117 -2.24 -3.24 -0.08
CA SER A 117 -0.86 -2.97 -0.45
C SER A 117 -0.63 -1.48 -0.68
N ALA A 118 0.44 -0.93 -0.09
CA ALA A 118 0.84 0.45 -0.35
C ALA A 118 1.20 0.70 -1.83
N GLY A 119 1.52 -0.35 -2.59
CA GLY A 119 1.97 -0.28 -3.98
C GLY A 119 3.49 -0.16 -4.11
N ASN A 120 4.03 -0.42 -5.30
CA ASN A 120 5.46 -0.29 -5.60
C ASN A 120 5.68 0.97 -6.46
N GLU A 121 5.98 2.11 -5.82
CA GLU A 121 6.15 3.37 -6.55
C GLU A 121 7.61 3.66 -6.94
N GLY A 122 8.01 3.07 -8.08
CA GLY A 122 9.13 3.57 -8.88
C GLY A 122 8.75 4.69 -9.87
N LYS A 123 7.46 4.96 -10.11
CA LYS A 123 7.01 5.86 -11.20
C LYS A 123 5.84 6.82 -10.91
N THR A 124 5.12 6.73 -9.79
CA THR A 124 3.79 7.37 -9.65
C THR A 124 3.57 8.20 -8.38
N LYS A 125 4.60 8.89 -7.88
CA LYS A 125 4.45 9.95 -6.85
C LYS A 125 3.45 11.09 -7.24
N GLN A 126 2.82 11.02 -8.41
CA GLN A 126 1.95 12.07 -8.95
C GLN A 126 0.45 11.74 -8.94
N GLU A 127 0.03 10.48 -8.77
CA GLU A 127 -1.41 10.12 -8.88
C GLU A 127 -1.82 9.04 -7.86
N ILE A 128 -1.94 9.40 -6.57
CA ILE A 128 -2.60 8.51 -5.60
C ILE A 128 -4.10 8.85 -5.61
N MET A 129 -4.88 8.01 -6.28
CA MET A 129 -6.35 8.05 -6.24
C MET A 129 -6.84 7.69 -4.83
N PRO A 130 -7.94 8.27 -4.32
CA PRO A 130 -8.44 7.92 -2.99
C PRO A 130 -8.78 6.44 -2.89
N ARG A 131 -8.24 5.81 -1.85
CA ARG A 131 -8.45 4.39 -1.58
C ARG A 131 -9.52 4.21 -0.54
N VAL A 132 -10.32 3.14 -0.59
CA VAL A 132 -11.26 2.80 0.49
C VAL A 132 -10.60 2.80 1.88
N SER A 133 -9.33 2.41 1.98
CA SER A 133 -8.55 2.46 3.23
C SER A 133 -8.38 3.86 3.83
N ASP A 134 -8.63 4.91 3.05
CA ASP A 134 -8.56 6.30 3.52
C ASP A 134 -9.89 6.77 4.15
N PHE A 135 -10.98 5.97 4.02
CA PHE A 135 -12.32 6.28 4.52
C PHE A 135 -12.77 5.34 5.65
N ALA A 136 -12.19 4.15 5.74
CA ALA A 136 -12.57 3.12 6.70
C ALA A 136 -11.76 3.22 8.00
N ARG A 137 -12.38 3.17 9.18
CA ARG A 137 -11.66 3.01 10.46
C ARG A 137 -10.82 1.72 10.47
N ASN A 138 -11.38 0.67 9.89
CA ASN A 138 -10.89 -0.71 9.95
C ASN A 138 -10.02 -1.06 8.74
N SER A 139 -9.05 -0.22 8.43
CA SER A 139 -8.19 -0.44 7.26
C SER A 139 -6.72 -0.30 7.58
N LEU A 140 -5.91 -1.10 6.90
CA LEU A 140 -4.46 -1.07 6.99
C LEU A 140 -3.88 -0.92 5.57
N VAL A 141 -3.02 0.07 5.38
CA VAL A 141 -2.19 0.20 4.19
C VAL A 141 -0.81 -0.31 4.56
N VAL A 142 -0.36 -1.35 3.86
CA VAL A 142 0.82 -2.14 4.23
C VAL A 142 1.94 -1.88 3.24
N GLY A 143 3.01 -1.26 3.73
CA GLY A 143 4.29 -1.21 3.03
C GLY A 143 5.12 -2.46 3.29
N GLU A 144 6.25 -2.56 2.61
CA GLU A 144 7.19 -3.66 2.70
C GLU A 144 8.40 -3.29 3.57
N ALA A 145 8.75 -4.22 4.44
CA ALA A 145 9.99 -4.26 5.18
C ALA A 145 10.68 -5.59 4.92
N ASN A 146 11.94 -5.71 5.34
CA ASN A 146 12.73 -6.92 5.20
C ASN A 146 13.74 -7.00 6.34
N ARG A 147 14.53 -8.07 6.44
CA ARG A 147 15.48 -8.30 7.53
C ARG A 147 16.90 -8.49 7.00
N GLY A 148 17.78 -7.56 7.34
CA GLY A 148 19.22 -7.63 7.06
C GLY A 148 20.00 -7.91 8.34
N GLY A 149 20.77 -9.01 8.39
CA GLY A 149 21.57 -9.35 9.58
C GLY A 149 20.76 -9.50 10.88
N GLY A 150 19.48 -9.86 10.77
CA GLY A 150 18.55 -10.01 11.90
C GLY A 150 17.82 -8.73 12.33
N SER A 151 18.15 -7.57 11.75
CA SER A 151 17.47 -6.29 12.03
C SER A 151 16.52 -5.93 10.90
N PRO A 152 15.31 -5.41 11.20
CA PRO A 152 14.38 -5.00 10.17
C PRO A 152 14.85 -3.70 9.48
N TYR A 153 14.56 -3.56 8.19
CA TYR A 153 14.70 -2.33 7.41
C TYR A 153 13.50 -2.14 6.49
N VAL A 154 13.18 -0.90 6.14
CA VAL A 154 12.09 -0.58 5.19
C VAL A 154 12.63 -0.62 3.77
N GLU A 155 11.90 -1.26 2.86
CA GLU A 155 12.30 -1.33 1.45
C GLU A 155 12.25 0.05 0.79
N GLU A 156 13.14 0.30 -0.20
CA GLU A 156 13.29 1.65 -0.78
C GLU A 156 11.96 2.17 -1.35
N HIS A 157 11.23 1.33 -2.08
CA HIS A 157 9.97 1.70 -2.70
C HIS A 157 8.88 2.01 -1.67
N SER A 158 8.86 1.30 -0.54
CA SER A 158 7.90 1.50 0.53
C SER A 158 8.19 2.76 1.33
N SER A 159 9.48 3.13 1.48
CA SER A 159 9.88 4.37 2.16
C SER A 159 9.38 5.65 1.48
N ARG A 160 8.95 5.54 0.22
CA ARG A 160 8.47 6.66 -0.60
C ARG A 160 6.96 6.85 -0.50
N ILE A 161 6.28 5.94 0.19
CA ILE A 161 4.84 5.89 0.37
C ILE A 161 4.58 6.12 1.86
N ASN A 162 3.41 6.63 2.25
CA ASN A 162 3.05 6.83 3.66
C ASN A 162 2.12 5.69 4.11
N PRO A 163 2.63 4.47 4.40
CA PRO A 163 1.79 3.35 4.81
C PRO A 163 1.30 3.51 6.26
N THR A 164 0.29 2.73 6.65
CA THR A 164 -0.04 2.53 8.08
C THR A 164 1.16 1.96 8.81
N LEU A 165 1.70 0.88 8.26
CA LEU A 165 2.78 0.08 8.83
C LEU A 165 3.50 -0.63 7.70
N THR A 166 4.68 -1.15 8.01
CA THR A 166 5.43 -2.01 7.08
C THR A 166 5.47 -3.44 7.61
N SER A 167 5.50 -4.41 6.71
CA SER A 167 5.59 -5.83 7.06
C SER A 167 6.66 -6.51 6.23
N ASP A 168 7.32 -7.48 6.84
CA ASP A 168 8.10 -8.47 6.11
C ASP A 168 7.21 -9.35 5.21
N THR A 169 7.80 -10.04 4.24
CA THR A 169 7.09 -11.01 3.38
C THR A 169 7.54 -12.45 3.68
N PRO A 170 6.72 -13.47 3.36
CA PRO A 170 7.13 -14.87 3.53
C PRO A 170 8.38 -15.25 2.72
N PHE A 171 8.59 -14.61 1.56
CA PHE A 171 9.75 -14.87 0.71
C PHE A 171 11.07 -14.54 1.40
N ASN A 172 11.12 -13.42 2.12
CA ASN A 172 12.28 -13.00 2.92
C ASN A 172 12.64 -14.00 4.04
N ARG A 173 11.67 -14.81 4.47
CA ARG A 173 11.86 -15.89 5.46
C ARG A 173 12.19 -17.24 4.81
N GLY A 174 12.38 -17.27 3.49
CA GLY A 174 12.71 -18.46 2.71
C GLY A 174 11.50 -19.34 2.41
N GLU A 175 10.28 -18.86 2.62
CA GLU A 175 9.07 -19.58 2.20
C GLU A 175 8.99 -19.60 0.67
N ARG A 176 8.46 -20.70 0.13
CA ARG A 176 8.44 -20.96 -1.31
C ARG A 176 7.02 -21.10 -1.80
N TYR A 177 6.68 -20.29 -2.80
CA TYR A 177 5.38 -20.35 -3.45
C TYR A 177 5.55 -20.66 -4.94
N GLN A 178 4.58 -21.38 -5.50
CA GLN A 178 4.55 -21.68 -6.93
C GLN A 178 4.02 -20.47 -7.71
N PHE A 179 4.92 -19.52 -7.94
CA PHE A 179 4.60 -18.25 -8.59
C PHE A 179 4.40 -18.35 -10.09
N TYR A 180 5.05 -19.30 -10.75
CA TYR A 180 4.89 -19.49 -12.19
C TYR A 180 4.12 -20.78 -12.50
N ASN A 181 3.09 -20.66 -13.33
CA ASN A 181 2.52 -21.81 -14.01
C ASN A 181 3.47 -22.25 -15.12
N VAL A 182 4.04 -23.44 -14.99
CA VAL A 182 5.01 -23.97 -15.96
C VAL A 182 4.37 -24.35 -17.30
N SER A 183 3.03 -24.47 -17.37
CA SER A 183 2.29 -24.80 -18.59
C SER A 183 0.81 -24.36 -18.49
N PRO A 184 0.51 -23.05 -18.54
CA PRO A 184 -0.87 -22.58 -18.64
C PRO A 184 -1.48 -22.96 -20.01
N SER A 185 -2.81 -23.05 -20.09
CA SER A 185 -3.50 -23.24 -21.37
C SER A 185 -3.26 -22.02 -22.28
N LEU A 186 -2.82 -22.28 -23.51
CA LEU A 186 -2.64 -21.23 -24.53
C LEU A 186 -3.91 -20.97 -25.37
N THR A 187 -4.93 -21.83 -25.27
CA THR A 187 -6.17 -21.71 -26.03
C THR A 187 -6.85 -20.37 -25.77
N GLY A 188 -7.10 -19.58 -26.82
CA GLY A 188 -7.73 -18.26 -26.71
C GLY A 188 -6.76 -17.11 -26.37
N HIS A 189 -5.45 -17.38 -26.36
CA HIS A 189 -4.39 -16.41 -26.05
C HIS A 189 -3.40 -16.22 -27.21
N GLU A 190 -3.81 -16.52 -28.44
CA GLU A 190 -2.97 -16.43 -29.64
C GLU A 190 -2.41 -15.02 -29.87
N ASP A 191 -3.18 -13.98 -29.53
CA ASP A 191 -2.76 -12.59 -29.65
C ASP A 191 -1.65 -12.23 -28.66
N LEU A 192 -1.66 -12.80 -27.45
CA LEU A 192 -0.56 -12.61 -26.48
C LEU A 192 0.74 -13.24 -26.96
N ILE A 193 0.65 -14.40 -27.63
CA ILE A 193 1.80 -15.07 -28.24
C ILE A 193 2.33 -14.22 -29.40
N ARG A 194 1.44 -13.68 -30.25
CA ARG A 194 1.79 -12.77 -31.33
C ARG A 194 2.53 -11.54 -30.81
N ASP A 195 2.00 -10.88 -29.79
CA ASP A 195 2.61 -9.69 -29.20
C ASP A 195 3.99 -10.01 -28.61
N TRP A 196 4.13 -11.13 -27.90
CA TRP A 196 5.43 -11.56 -27.37
C TRP A 196 6.46 -11.85 -28.47
N ILE A 197 6.08 -12.49 -29.59
CA ILE A 197 6.97 -12.71 -30.74
C ILE A 197 7.44 -11.35 -31.30
N ILE A 198 6.52 -10.40 -31.47
CA ILE A 198 6.85 -9.06 -31.98
C ILE A 198 7.81 -8.35 -31.02
N ASP A 199 7.55 -8.39 -29.71
CA ASP A 199 8.41 -7.72 -28.73
C ASP A 199 9.82 -8.34 -28.67
N ARG A 200 9.96 -9.65 -28.85
CA ARG A 200 11.27 -10.29 -29.02
C ARG A 200 12.00 -9.80 -30.25
N GLU A 201 11.29 -9.61 -31.36
CA GLU A 201 11.86 -9.05 -32.58
C GLU A 201 12.26 -7.59 -32.43
N VAL A 202 11.47 -6.78 -31.70
CA VAL A 202 11.82 -5.40 -31.33
C VAL A 202 13.10 -5.38 -30.50
N ASN A 203 13.18 -6.19 -29.45
CA ASN A 203 14.34 -6.26 -28.57
C ASN A 203 15.59 -6.73 -29.33
N ARG A 204 15.45 -7.74 -30.20
CA ARG A 204 16.56 -8.20 -31.06
C ARG A 204 17.07 -7.10 -31.98
N ALA A 205 16.17 -6.35 -32.64
CA ALA A 205 16.56 -5.23 -33.49
C ALA A 205 17.18 -4.08 -32.69
N PHE A 206 16.69 -3.83 -31.48
CA PHE A 206 17.26 -2.83 -30.58
C PHE A 206 18.65 -3.23 -30.05
N ASP A 207 18.87 -4.50 -29.74
CA ASP A 207 20.19 -5.03 -29.37
C ASP A 207 21.19 -4.91 -30.52
N GLN A 208 20.77 -5.19 -31.76
CA GLN A 208 21.60 -4.95 -32.94
C GLN A 208 21.94 -3.47 -33.11
N PHE A 209 20.98 -2.58 -32.88
CA PHE A 209 21.23 -1.14 -32.90
C PHE A 209 22.26 -0.72 -31.84
N LYS A 210 22.15 -1.24 -30.61
CA LYS A 210 23.13 -1.00 -29.54
C LYS A 210 24.52 -1.51 -29.93
N GLN A 211 24.62 -2.72 -30.48
CA GLN A 211 25.89 -3.30 -30.93
C GLN A 211 26.54 -2.49 -32.07
N GLN A 212 25.75 -2.05 -33.05
CA GLN A 212 26.24 -1.24 -34.17
C GLN A 212 26.73 0.15 -33.74
N ASN A 213 26.32 0.63 -32.56
CA ASN A 213 26.70 1.92 -32.01
C ASN A 213 27.49 1.78 -30.70
N GLN A 214 28.08 0.62 -30.42
CA GLN A 214 28.85 0.37 -29.19
C GLN A 214 30.02 1.35 -28.99
N ASP A 215 30.57 1.88 -30.09
CA ASP A 215 31.69 2.83 -30.08
C ASP A 215 31.23 4.30 -29.91
N LYS A 216 29.91 4.53 -29.80
CA LYS A 216 29.32 5.86 -29.56
C LYS A 216 28.73 5.91 -28.15
N VAL A 217 28.98 7.01 -27.45
CA VAL A 217 28.26 7.31 -26.20
C VAL A 217 26.88 7.84 -26.59
N LEU A 218 25.89 6.96 -26.58
CA LEU A 218 24.48 7.33 -26.76
C LEU A 218 23.88 7.72 -25.42
N ASP A 219 23.14 8.83 -25.38
CA ASP A 219 22.39 9.20 -24.18
C ASP A 219 21.03 8.47 -24.09
N ASN A 220 20.36 8.60 -22.94
CA ASN A 220 19.07 7.95 -22.70
C ASN A 220 17.97 8.43 -23.67
N THR A 221 18.03 9.68 -24.14
CA THR A 221 17.04 10.25 -25.07
C THR A 221 17.21 9.65 -26.47
N GLU A 222 18.44 9.46 -26.93
CA GLU A 222 18.77 8.80 -28.19
C GLU A 222 18.39 7.31 -28.16
N LEU A 223 18.67 6.63 -27.04
CA LEU A 223 18.26 5.24 -26.83
C LEU A 223 16.73 5.08 -26.84
N SER A 224 15.99 5.93 -26.11
CA SER A 224 14.53 5.91 -26.11
C SER A 224 13.95 6.20 -27.50
N SER A 225 14.51 7.18 -28.22
CA SER A 225 14.04 7.52 -29.58
C SER A 225 14.31 6.40 -30.59
N ALA A 226 15.47 5.74 -30.49
CA ALA A 226 15.80 4.60 -31.32
C ALA A 226 14.87 3.40 -31.03
N TYR A 227 14.61 3.11 -29.76
CA TYR A 227 13.68 2.07 -29.34
C TYR A 227 12.28 2.33 -29.91
N LEU A 228 11.74 3.54 -29.76
CA LEU A 228 10.41 3.90 -30.27
C LEU A 228 10.31 3.69 -31.78
N ARG A 229 11.31 4.16 -32.54
CA ARG A 229 11.34 4.01 -34.01
C ARG A 229 11.42 2.55 -34.43
N ILE A 230 12.28 1.76 -33.78
CA ILE A 230 12.42 0.32 -34.06
C ILE A 230 11.12 -0.39 -33.72
N SER A 231 10.55 -0.14 -32.55
CA SER A 231 9.26 -0.70 -32.12
C SER A 231 8.15 -0.43 -33.13
N GLN A 232 8.03 0.82 -33.61
CA GLN A 232 7.04 1.19 -34.62
C GLN A 232 7.29 0.50 -35.98
N ALA A 233 8.54 0.46 -36.45
CA ALA A 233 8.88 -0.16 -37.72
C ALA A 233 8.64 -1.68 -37.70
N THR A 234 9.09 -2.36 -36.64
CA THR A 234 8.89 -3.79 -36.44
C THR A 234 7.41 -4.12 -36.28
N ARG A 235 6.65 -3.38 -35.46
CA ARG A 235 5.20 -3.58 -35.35
C ARG A 235 4.52 -3.41 -36.71
N HIS A 236 4.84 -2.36 -37.47
CA HIS A 236 4.29 -2.17 -38.82
C HIS A 236 4.59 -3.35 -39.76
N GLU A 237 5.84 -3.84 -39.79
CA GLU A 237 6.23 -5.02 -40.59
C GLU A 237 5.34 -6.21 -40.26
N TYR A 238 5.13 -6.48 -38.97
CA TYR A 238 4.50 -7.70 -38.50
C TYR A 238 2.96 -7.63 -38.39
N THR A 239 2.37 -6.44 -38.27
CA THR A 239 0.92 -6.25 -38.14
C THR A 239 0.25 -5.70 -39.39
N GLU A 240 0.96 -4.98 -40.26
CA GLU A 240 0.36 -4.31 -41.44
C GLU A 240 0.77 -4.95 -42.78
N THR A 241 1.87 -5.71 -42.82
CA THR A 241 2.30 -6.37 -44.06
C THR A 241 1.82 -7.81 -44.14
N LYS A 242 1.44 -8.27 -45.35
CA LYS A 242 0.99 -9.65 -45.57
C LYS A 242 2.06 -10.70 -45.27
N GLU A 243 3.32 -10.37 -45.54
CA GLU A 243 4.45 -11.28 -45.33
C GLU A 243 4.77 -11.41 -43.83
N GLY A 244 4.83 -10.29 -43.10
CA GLY A 244 5.04 -10.29 -41.65
C GLY A 244 3.91 -10.99 -40.89
N GLN A 245 2.65 -10.73 -41.26
CA GLN A 245 1.48 -11.42 -40.71
C GLN A 245 1.56 -12.94 -40.94
N ALA A 246 1.89 -13.38 -42.16
CA ALA A 246 1.98 -14.80 -42.49
C ALA A 246 3.11 -15.51 -41.71
N LYS A 247 4.24 -14.82 -41.47
CA LYS A 247 5.34 -15.34 -40.66
C LYS A 247 4.91 -15.55 -39.21
N ILE A 248 4.31 -14.53 -38.58
CA ILE A 248 3.80 -14.64 -37.21
C ILE A 248 2.73 -15.71 -37.09
N ASP A 249 1.76 -15.75 -38.01
CA ASP A 249 0.69 -16.76 -37.96
C ASP A 249 1.24 -18.19 -38.08
N ALA A 250 2.35 -18.38 -38.81
CA ALA A 250 3.04 -19.66 -38.86
C ALA A 250 3.72 -20.00 -37.52
N GLU A 251 4.39 -19.05 -36.89
CA GLU A 251 5.02 -19.24 -35.57
C GLU A 251 4.00 -19.49 -34.47
N VAL A 252 2.93 -18.68 -34.40
CA VAL A 252 1.80 -18.88 -33.47
C VAL A 252 1.20 -20.26 -33.66
N ARG A 253 0.89 -20.69 -34.90
CA ARG A 253 0.41 -22.07 -35.15
C ARG A 253 1.43 -23.13 -34.72
N GLY A 254 2.72 -22.86 -34.88
CA GLY A 254 3.79 -23.73 -34.42
C GLY A 254 3.77 -23.93 -32.90
N TYR A 255 3.59 -22.85 -32.14
CA TYR A 255 3.44 -22.89 -30.69
C TYR A 255 2.12 -23.52 -30.25
N MET A 256 1.00 -23.23 -30.93
CA MET A 256 -0.29 -23.84 -30.63
C MET A 256 -0.30 -25.36 -30.89
N ALA A 257 0.46 -25.83 -31.89
CA ALA A 257 0.61 -27.26 -32.17
C ALA A 257 1.59 -27.96 -31.21
N ARG A 258 2.52 -27.21 -30.60
CA ARG A 258 3.56 -27.70 -29.67
C ARG A 258 3.78 -26.73 -28.51
N PRO A 259 2.80 -26.62 -27.58
CA PRO A 259 2.86 -25.66 -26.48
C PRO A 259 4.10 -25.79 -25.61
N GLU A 260 4.61 -27.01 -25.43
CA GLU A 260 5.81 -27.33 -24.67
C GLU A 260 7.06 -26.58 -25.17
N THR A 261 7.09 -26.24 -26.46
CA THR A 261 8.18 -25.44 -27.05
C THR A 261 8.12 -23.99 -26.58
N LEU A 262 6.92 -23.40 -26.50
CA LEU A 262 6.73 -22.04 -25.97
C LEU A 262 7.02 -22.02 -24.47
N HIS A 263 6.45 -22.96 -23.71
CA HIS A 263 6.64 -23.06 -22.26
C HIS A 263 8.11 -23.15 -21.89
N SER A 264 8.90 -23.96 -22.62
CA SER A 264 10.34 -24.08 -22.37
C SER A 264 11.11 -22.77 -22.62
N GLN A 265 10.70 -21.99 -23.63
CA GLN A 265 11.32 -20.70 -23.93
C GLN A 265 10.98 -19.65 -22.86
N ILE A 266 9.71 -19.52 -22.51
CA ILE A 266 9.25 -18.59 -21.46
C ILE A 266 9.89 -18.92 -20.11
N MET A 267 9.92 -20.20 -19.71
CA MET A 267 10.55 -20.59 -18.45
C MET A 267 12.07 -20.39 -18.46
N ALA A 268 12.73 -20.49 -19.62
CA ALA A 268 14.14 -20.15 -19.73
C ALA A 268 14.35 -18.63 -19.52
N GLU A 269 13.53 -17.79 -20.15
CA GLU A 269 13.55 -16.33 -19.99
C GLU A 269 13.32 -15.93 -18.53
N PHE A 270 12.36 -16.55 -17.82
CA PHE A 270 12.17 -16.25 -16.40
C PHE A 270 13.35 -16.65 -15.52
N ARG A 271 14.00 -17.79 -15.79
CA ARG A 271 15.17 -18.26 -15.03
C ARG A 271 16.42 -17.43 -15.23
N GLU A 272 16.49 -16.61 -16.28
CA GLU A 272 17.57 -15.63 -16.45
C GLU A 272 17.46 -14.47 -15.44
N HIS A 273 16.26 -14.23 -14.90
CA HIS A 273 15.95 -13.05 -14.09
C HIS A 273 15.48 -13.37 -12.66
N ALA A 274 15.15 -14.62 -12.35
CA ALA A 274 14.69 -15.03 -11.03
C ALA A 274 15.15 -16.46 -10.68
N ASP A 275 15.34 -16.72 -9.38
CA ASP A 275 15.64 -18.06 -8.85
C ASP A 275 14.35 -18.91 -8.85
N ILE A 276 14.05 -19.51 -10.00
CA ILE A 276 12.86 -20.33 -10.23
C ILE A 276 13.25 -21.78 -10.48
N ASP A 277 12.65 -22.69 -9.70
CA ASP A 277 12.90 -24.11 -9.87
C ASP A 277 12.17 -24.76 -11.06
N ALA A 278 12.30 -26.08 -11.18
CA ALA A 278 11.65 -26.86 -12.24
C ALA A 278 10.11 -26.79 -12.23
N ASN A 279 9.53 -26.50 -11.08
CA ASN A 279 8.09 -26.54 -10.83
C ASN A 279 7.47 -25.13 -10.74
N GLY A 280 8.26 -24.07 -10.96
CA GLY A 280 7.80 -22.69 -10.90
C GLY A 280 7.82 -22.09 -9.49
N PHE A 281 8.51 -22.71 -8.53
CA PHE A 281 8.66 -22.16 -7.18
C PHE A 281 9.81 -21.17 -7.07
N VAL A 282 9.58 -20.11 -6.30
CA VAL A 282 10.50 -19.00 -6.07
C VAL A 282 10.66 -18.70 -4.58
N THR A 283 11.80 -18.11 -4.23
CA THR A 283 12.19 -17.69 -2.87
C THR A 283 12.45 -16.19 -2.74
N GLY A 284 12.59 -15.45 -3.84
CA GLY A 284 13.05 -14.06 -3.83
C GLY A 284 12.19 -13.14 -4.69
N ILE A 285 10.87 -13.21 -4.49
CA ILE A 285 9.96 -12.21 -5.03
C ILE A 285 9.63 -11.23 -3.92
N ASP A 286 9.94 -9.96 -4.17
CA ASP A 286 9.65 -8.87 -3.26
C ASP A 286 8.43 -8.09 -3.76
N GLY A 287 7.74 -7.44 -2.84
CA GLY A 287 6.64 -6.54 -3.14
C GLY A 287 5.66 -6.38 -1.99
N THR A 288 5.21 -5.14 -1.81
CA THR A 288 4.03 -4.78 -0.99
C THR A 288 2.80 -5.66 -1.29
N SER A 289 2.69 -6.19 -2.51
CA SER A 289 1.67 -7.16 -2.93
C SER A 289 1.65 -8.48 -2.17
N PHE A 290 2.72 -8.85 -1.46
CA PHE A 290 2.77 -10.04 -0.61
C PHE A 290 2.80 -9.71 0.89
N SER A 291 3.16 -8.47 1.22
CA SER A 291 3.08 -7.95 2.59
C SER A 291 1.63 -7.79 3.05
N ALA A 292 0.78 -7.17 2.22
CA ALA A 292 -0.63 -6.97 2.51
C ALA A 292 -1.44 -8.28 2.75
N PRO A 293 -1.37 -9.31 1.89
CA PRO A 293 -2.07 -10.57 2.15
C PRO A 293 -1.55 -11.29 3.39
N GLU A 294 -0.25 -11.22 3.72
CA GLU A 294 0.24 -11.77 4.98
C GLU A 294 -0.43 -11.08 6.17
N GLN A 295 -0.43 -9.74 6.19
CA GLN A 295 -1.08 -8.97 7.25
C GLN A 295 -2.57 -9.31 7.36
N ALA A 296 -3.26 -9.43 6.23
CA ALA A 296 -4.65 -9.88 6.21
C ALA A 296 -4.83 -11.27 6.84
N GLY A 297 -3.88 -12.18 6.68
CA GLY A 297 -3.92 -13.49 7.35
C GLY A 297 -3.91 -13.41 8.88
N TYR A 298 -3.10 -12.51 9.46
CA TYR A 298 -3.10 -12.28 10.91
C TYR A 298 -4.43 -11.66 11.39
N ILE A 299 -4.94 -10.68 10.65
CA ILE A 299 -6.23 -10.03 10.95
C ILE A 299 -7.39 -11.04 10.83
N SER A 300 -7.46 -11.81 9.75
CA SER A 300 -8.46 -12.87 9.54
C SER A 300 -8.43 -13.90 10.67
N GLY A 301 -7.23 -14.25 11.15
CA GLY A 301 -7.08 -15.15 12.28
C GLY A 301 -7.63 -14.56 13.58
N ALA A 302 -7.37 -13.27 13.83
CA ALA A 302 -7.94 -12.58 14.99
C ALA A 302 -9.46 -12.42 14.90
N VAL A 303 -10.01 -12.19 13.71
CA VAL A 303 -11.46 -12.14 13.46
C VAL A 303 -12.10 -13.52 13.67
N TYR A 304 -11.50 -14.59 13.14
CA TYR A 304 -11.95 -15.96 13.36
C TYR A 304 -12.02 -16.34 14.85
N GLU A 305 -11.02 -15.91 15.63
CA GLU A 305 -11.04 -16.10 17.07
C GLU A 305 -12.21 -15.40 17.77
N GLN A 306 -12.72 -14.28 17.24
CA GLN A 306 -13.90 -13.64 17.81
C GLN A 306 -15.12 -14.54 17.71
N THR A 307 -15.35 -15.17 16.55
CA THR A 307 -16.46 -16.10 16.36
C THR A 307 -16.39 -17.27 17.35
N GLN A 308 -15.19 -17.82 17.56
CA GLN A 308 -14.98 -18.90 18.52
C GLN A 308 -15.21 -18.46 19.96
N ARG A 309 -14.85 -17.23 20.31
CA ARG A 309 -15.07 -16.66 21.63
C ARG A 309 -16.55 -16.35 21.86
N GLU A 310 -17.24 -15.84 20.85
CA GLU A 310 -18.68 -15.57 20.88
C GLU A 310 -19.48 -16.85 21.09
N GLU A 311 -19.15 -17.93 20.37
CA GLU A 311 -19.72 -19.27 20.56
C GLU A 311 -19.53 -19.80 22.00
N GLN A 312 -18.42 -19.42 22.64
CA GLN A 312 -18.10 -19.77 24.03
C GLN A 312 -18.75 -18.82 25.05
N GLY A 313 -19.48 -17.79 24.62
CA GLY A 313 -20.05 -16.76 25.48
C GLY A 313 -18.98 -15.87 26.15
N ARG A 314 -17.80 -15.76 25.55
CA ARG A 314 -16.69 -14.94 26.05
C ARG A 314 -16.72 -13.55 25.39
N PRO A 315 -16.24 -12.50 26.07
CA PRO A 315 -16.08 -11.19 25.46
C PRO A 315 -15.20 -11.25 24.21
N ILE A 316 -15.63 -10.58 23.15
CA ILE A 316 -14.94 -10.43 21.87
C ILE A 316 -14.37 -9.02 21.71
N LEU A 317 -13.42 -8.85 20.80
CA LEU A 317 -12.93 -7.56 20.30
C LEU A 317 -13.65 -7.19 19.00
N THR A 318 -13.81 -5.89 18.75
CA THR A 318 -14.35 -5.37 17.47
C THR A 318 -13.28 -5.35 16.38
N LYS A 319 -13.70 -5.25 15.11
CA LYS A 319 -12.79 -5.08 13.96
C LYS A 319 -11.89 -3.84 14.12
N ASP A 320 -12.42 -2.74 14.65
CA ASP A 320 -11.67 -1.52 14.98
C ASP A 320 -10.60 -1.79 16.05
N GLU A 321 -10.95 -2.50 17.13
CA GLU A 321 -9.99 -2.84 18.18
C GLU A 321 -8.87 -3.74 17.62
N ILE A 322 -9.20 -4.75 16.81
CA ILE A 322 -8.21 -5.66 16.20
C ILE A 322 -7.23 -4.89 15.31
N THR A 323 -7.73 -3.99 14.45
CA THR A 323 -6.87 -3.21 13.54
C THR A 323 -6.02 -2.18 14.28
N THR A 324 -6.56 -1.55 15.33
CA THR A 324 -5.79 -0.64 16.20
C THR A 324 -4.68 -1.40 16.93
N LEU A 325 -4.94 -2.61 17.44
CA LEU A 325 -3.91 -3.45 18.05
C LEU A 325 -2.83 -3.86 17.03
N ALA A 326 -3.17 -4.02 15.75
CA ALA A 326 -2.18 -4.29 14.70
C ALA A 326 -1.24 -3.09 14.47
N LYS A 327 -1.75 -1.84 14.51
CA LYS A 327 -0.94 -0.61 14.46
C LYS A 327 0.02 -0.51 15.64
N MET A 328 -0.42 -0.95 16.82
CA MET A 328 0.39 -1.00 18.03
C MET A 328 1.44 -2.13 18.02
N ALA A 329 1.32 -3.11 17.13
CA ALA A 329 2.13 -4.32 17.12
C ALA A 329 3.42 -4.16 16.29
N THR A 330 4.06 -3.00 16.38
CA THR A 330 5.20 -2.63 15.55
C THR A 330 6.45 -2.36 16.40
N ILE A 331 7.61 -2.46 15.75
CA ILE A 331 8.87 -1.94 16.29
C ILE A 331 9.45 -0.91 15.32
N ASP A 332 10.15 0.06 15.88
CA ASP A 332 10.79 1.12 15.12
C ASP A 332 12.01 0.57 14.36
N THR A 333 12.20 1.03 13.12
CA THR A 333 13.47 0.92 12.41
C THR A 333 13.72 2.17 11.61
N GLN A 334 14.93 2.72 11.71
CA GLN A 334 15.39 3.82 10.86
C GLN A 334 16.17 3.31 9.64
N ALA A 335 16.38 2.00 9.51
CA ALA A 335 17.14 1.43 8.40
C ALA A 335 16.29 1.39 7.13
N ARG A 336 16.89 1.79 6.00
CA ARG A 336 16.28 1.74 4.66
C ARG A 336 17.18 0.97 3.70
N GLU A 337 16.58 0.20 2.82
CA GLU A 337 17.28 -0.51 1.75
C GLU A 337 18.20 0.44 0.96
N GLY A 338 19.43 -0.01 0.68
CA GLY A 338 20.40 0.73 -0.15
C GLY A 338 20.90 2.06 0.44
N SER A 339 20.52 2.43 1.66
CA SER A 339 20.83 3.72 2.27
C SER A 339 21.62 3.57 3.56
N ALA A 340 22.77 4.23 3.63
CA ALA A 340 23.53 4.38 4.88
C ALA A 340 22.95 5.48 5.78
N GLU A 341 22.18 6.42 5.21
CA GLU A 341 21.51 7.46 5.99
C GLU A 341 20.25 6.89 6.65
N PRO A 342 20.07 7.12 7.98
CA PRO A 342 18.87 6.70 8.66
C PRO A 342 17.66 7.50 8.17
N MET A 343 16.51 6.84 8.05
CA MET A 343 15.24 7.52 7.82
C MET A 343 14.94 8.48 8.96
N HIS A 344 14.28 9.58 8.63
CA HIS A 344 13.86 10.53 9.64
C HIS A 344 12.81 9.89 10.55
N SER A 345 13.04 9.94 11.85
CA SER A 345 12.03 9.58 12.85
C SER A 345 11.63 10.81 13.63
N TYR A 346 10.36 10.89 13.98
CA TYR A 346 9.84 11.88 14.90
C TYR A 346 8.96 11.21 15.93
N THR A 347 8.88 11.82 17.11
CA THR A 347 8.04 11.33 18.20
C THR A 347 6.96 12.37 18.45
N ASN A 348 5.71 11.93 18.45
CA ASN A 348 4.58 12.81 18.69
C ASN A 348 4.42 13.14 20.18
N HIS A 349 3.41 13.94 20.56
CA HIS A 349 3.25 14.37 21.94
C HIS A 349 2.83 13.25 22.91
N ALA A 350 2.31 12.14 22.38
CA ALA A 350 1.99 10.95 23.15
C ALA A 350 3.21 10.04 23.37
N GLY A 351 4.37 10.37 22.79
CA GLY A 351 5.55 9.53 22.86
C GLY A 351 5.52 8.36 21.87
N GLU A 352 4.66 8.39 20.85
CA GLU A 352 4.69 7.44 19.74
C GLU A 352 5.76 7.86 18.74
N THR A 353 6.61 6.92 18.36
CA THR A 353 7.62 7.13 17.31
C THR A 353 7.03 6.76 15.96
N PHE A 354 7.28 7.61 14.99
CA PHE A 354 7.00 7.35 13.59
C PHE A 354 8.28 7.46 12.80
N VAL A 355 8.37 6.64 11.76
CA VAL A 355 9.48 6.70 10.81
C VAL A 355 8.92 7.07 9.45
N GLU A 356 9.51 8.08 8.83
CA GLU A 356 9.16 8.48 7.47
C GLU A 356 9.26 7.28 6.53
N GLY A 357 8.15 6.91 5.89
CA GLY A 357 8.07 5.74 5.01
C GLY A 357 7.82 4.39 5.71
N GLY A 358 7.97 4.32 7.03
CA GLY A 358 7.69 3.14 7.86
C GLY A 358 6.31 3.14 8.54
N GLY A 359 5.65 4.29 8.59
CA GLY A 359 4.38 4.47 9.31
C GLY A 359 4.57 4.27 10.81
N HIS A 360 3.70 3.45 11.43
CA HIS A 360 3.82 2.99 12.81
C HIS A 360 5.04 2.07 13.06
N GLY A 361 5.76 1.66 12.02
CA GLY A 361 6.94 0.81 12.12
C GLY A 361 6.75 -0.57 11.48
N VAL A 362 7.62 -1.52 11.84
CA VAL A 362 7.65 -2.87 11.25
C VAL A 362 6.86 -3.83 12.13
N PHE A 363 5.80 -4.40 11.56
CA PHE A 363 4.90 -5.32 12.25
C PHE A 363 5.60 -6.55 12.83
N GLN A 364 5.24 -6.91 14.07
CA GLN A 364 5.74 -8.07 14.80
C GLN A 364 4.56 -9.01 15.18
N PRO A 365 4.45 -10.19 14.54
CA PRO A 365 3.36 -11.14 14.80
C PRO A 365 3.22 -11.56 16.27
N GLU A 366 4.34 -11.75 16.98
CA GLU A 366 4.38 -12.14 18.39
C GLU A 366 3.88 -11.02 19.30
N MET A 367 4.16 -9.77 18.93
CA MET A 367 3.65 -8.60 19.63
C MET A 367 2.13 -8.49 19.43
N PHE A 368 1.65 -8.66 18.20
CA PHE A 368 0.21 -8.65 17.91
C PHE A 368 -0.53 -9.72 18.70
N ARG A 369 0.04 -10.92 18.78
CA ARG A 369 -0.52 -12.01 19.59
C ARG A 369 -0.53 -11.68 21.09
N SER A 370 0.53 -11.06 21.60
CA SER A 370 0.61 -10.62 23.00
C SER A 370 -0.40 -9.52 23.32
N LEU A 371 -0.61 -8.58 22.38
CA LEU A 371 -1.58 -7.51 22.49
C LEU A 371 -3.02 -8.04 22.50
N LEU A 372 -3.36 -8.97 21.60
CA LEU A 372 -4.67 -9.62 21.59
C LEU A 372 -4.96 -10.36 22.91
N ASN A 373 -4.00 -11.16 23.39
CA ASN A 373 -4.14 -11.89 24.65
C ASN A 373 -4.35 -10.95 25.85
N GLU A 374 -3.60 -9.86 25.90
CA GLU A 374 -3.74 -8.87 26.96
C GLU A 374 -5.07 -8.11 26.88
N ALA A 375 -5.49 -7.73 25.67
CA ALA A 375 -6.79 -7.10 25.47
C ALA A 375 -7.93 -8.02 25.91
N TYR A 376 -7.91 -9.30 25.52
CA TYR A 376 -8.88 -10.30 25.99
C TYR A 376 -8.86 -10.45 27.51
N ARG A 377 -7.68 -10.52 28.11
CA ARG A 377 -7.54 -10.62 29.57
C ARG A 377 -8.19 -9.42 30.25
N ARG A 378 -7.96 -8.20 29.75
CA ARG A 378 -8.53 -6.97 30.31
C ARG A 378 -10.05 -6.96 30.25
N ILE A 379 -10.64 -7.24 29.09
CA ILE A 379 -12.11 -7.26 28.93
C ILE A 379 -12.78 -8.41 29.70
N GLU A 380 -12.06 -9.50 29.96
CA GLU A 380 -12.54 -10.59 30.83
C GLU A 380 -12.49 -10.20 32.31
N THR A 381 -11.45 -9.48 32.74
CA THR A 381 -11.27 -9.07 34.14
C THR A 381 -12.08 -7.82 34.52
N ASP A 382 -12.27 -6.90 33.58
CA ASP A 382 -13.07 -5.69 33.75
C ASP A 382 -14.06 -5.57 32.58
N PRO A 383 -15.25 -6.17 32.70
CA PRO A 383 -16.29 -6.08 31.68
C PRO A 383 -16.83 -4.65 31.47
N ASN A 384 -16.55 -3.73 32.39
CA ASN A 384 -17.02 -2.34 32.30
C ASN A 384 -15.95 -1.39 31.72
N ILE A 385 -14.79 -1.93 31.30
CA ILE A 385 -13.77 -1.14 30.64
C ILE A 385 -14.37 -0.45 29.41
N ASP A 386 -14.11 0.85 29.27
CA ASP A 386 -14.65 1.61 28.13
C ASP A 386 -13.97 1.18 26.83
N ARG A 387 -14.79 0.90 25.83
CA ARG A 387 -14.41 0.34 24.53
C ARG A 387 -15.07 1.07 23.36
N HIS A 388 -15.85 2.11 23.65
CA HIS A 388 -16.61 2.80 22.63
C HIS A 388 -15.65 3.57 21.72
N SER A 389 -15.80 3.33 20.41
CA SER A 389 -15.18 4.16 19.40
C SER A 389 -15.85 5.53 19.38
N VAL A 390 -15.05 6.59 19.22
CA VAL A 390 -15.50 7.98 19.24
C VAL A 390 -15.07 8.66 17.95
N THR A 391 -16.01 9.30 17.26
CA THR A 391 -15.74 10.17 16.11
C THR A 391 -15.97 11.61 16.53
N ALA A 392 -14.97 12.47 16.35
CA ALA A 392 -15.15 13.91 16.42
C ALA A 392 -14.97 14.51 15.02
N VAL A 393 -15.82 15.47 14.68
CA VAL A 393 -15.72 16.26 13.46
C VAL A 393 -15.39 17.70 13.85
N MET A 394 -14.35 18.24 13.24
CA MET A 394 -14.03 19.65 13.29
C MET A 394 -14.41 20.27 11.96
N SER A 395 -15.22 21.32 12.01
CA SER A 395 -15.61 22.07 10.82
C SER A 395 -15.79 23.54 11.16
N ALA A 396 -15.88 24.37 10.12
CA ALA A 396 -16.27 25.75 10.24
C ALA A 396 -16.98 26.19 8.96
N PRO A 397 -17.90 27.17 9.03
CA PRO A 397 -18.45 27.77 7.83
C PRO A 397 -17.33 28.51 7.09
N VAL A 398 -16.99 28.03 5.88
CA VAL A 398 -16.07 28.71 4.98
C VAL A 398 -16.91 29.58 4.03
N GLY A 399 -16.63 30.88 3.97
CA GLY A 399 -17.37 31.79 3.09
C GLY A 399 -16.97 31.62 1.62
N ASP A 400 -17.88 31.93 0.69
CA ASP A 400 -17.74 31.73 -0.77
C ASP A 400 -16.49 32.36 -1.43
N ASN A 401 -15.77 33.25 -0.73
CA ASN A 401 -14.58 33.96 -1.22
C ASN A 401 -13.39 33.87 -0.26
N HIS A 402 -13.36 32.86 0.62
CA HIS A 402 -12.23 32.68 1.54
C HIS A 402 -10.97 32.30 0.77
N ARG A 403 -9.92 33.13 0.83
CA ARG A 403 -8.67 32.86 0.12
C ARG A 403 -7.98 31.65 0.74
N GLY A 404 -7.53 30.71 -0.10
CA GLY A 404 -6.94 29.45 0.36
C GLY A 404 -5.69 29.63 1.22
N ASP A 405 -4.94 30.72 1.04
CA ASP A 405 -3.76 31.04 1.85
C ASP A 405 -4.07 31.56 3.27
N GLN A 406 -5.33 31.86 3.57
CA GLN A 406 -5.78 32.33 4.89
C GLN A 406 -6.23 31.16 5.77
N PRO A 407 -5.81 31.09 7.05
CA PRO A 407 -6.24 30.04 7.95
C PRO A 407 -7.75 30.10 8.22
N VAL A 408 -8.39 28.94 8.17
CA VAL A 408 -9.74 28.70 8.69
C VAL A 408 -9.60 27.91 9.99
N ARG A 409 -10.22 28.41 11.05
CA ARG A 409 -10.25 27.76 12.36
C ARG A 409 -11.41 26.79 12.44
N LEU A 410 -11.12 25.49 12.41
CA LEU A 410 -12.09 24.41 12.55
C LEU A 410 -12.30 24.09 14.02
N SER A 411 -13.55 24.01 14.47
CA SER A 411 -13.87 23.77 15.88
C SER A 411 -14.46 22.39 16.07
N SER A 412 -13.99 21.65 17.07
CA SER A 412 -14.47 20.31 17.34
C SER A 412 -15.91 20.27 17.88
N ASN A 413 -16.67 19.28 17.44
CA ASN A 413 -17.98 18.93 18.00
C ASN A 413 -17.91 17.93 19.17
N LEU A 414 -16.72 17.61 19.68
CA LEU A 414 -16.56 16.66 20.79
C LEU A 414 -17.30 17.17 22.05
N PRO A 415 -18.21 16.39 22.65
CA PRO A 415 -18.99 16.85 23.80
C PRO A 415 -18.13 17.20 25.03
N GLU A 416 -18.57 18.18 25.82
CA GLU A 416 -17.89 18.57 27.06
C GLU A 416 -17.70 17.36 28.00
N GLY A 417 -16.52 17.26 28.62
CA GLY A 417 -16.17 16.18 29.55
C GLY A 417 -15.71 14.87 28.90
N HIS A 418 -15.69 14.78 27.56
CA HIS A 418 -15.18 13.62 26.84
C HIS A 418 -13.81 13.95 26.23
N ASN A 419 -12.74 13.29 26.68
CA ASN A 419 -11.46 13.32 25.98
C ASN A 419 -11.34 12.06 25.14
N MET A 420 -10.77 12.19 23.94
CA MET A 420 -10.50 11.04 23.08
C MET A 420 -9.01 10.89 22.81
N VAL A 421 -8.55 9.64 22.80
CA VAL A 421 -7.25 9.25 22.27
C VAL A 421 -7.40 9.10 20.76
N ILE A 422 -6.55 9.77 19.99
CA ILE A 422 -6.55 9.74 18.54
C ILE A 422 -6.04 8.37 18.07
N ASP A 423 -6.80 7.71 17.19
CA ASP A 423 -6.31 6.58 16.39
C ASP A 423 -5.84 7.08 15.02
N ARG A 424 -6.64 7.91 14.35
CA ARG A 424 -6.30 8.49 13.06
C ARG A 424 -7.10 9.73 12.77
N MET A 425 -6.58 10.53 11.87
CA MET A 425 -7.20 11.77 11.42
C MET A 425 -7.34 11.78 9.91
N ARG A 426 -8.35 12.51 9.46
CA ARG A 426 -8.57 12.78 8.05
C ARG A 426 -8.89 14.24 7.84
N LEU A 427 -8.25 14.82 6.83
CA LEU A 427 -8.52 16.13 6.31
C LEU A 427 -9.31 16.01 5.01
N ASP A 428 -10.42 16.72 4.89
CA ASP A 428 -11.20 16.87 3.67
C ASP A 428 -11.30 18.36 3.32
N LEU A 429 -10.88 18.72 2.11
CA LEU A 429 -10.93 20.09 1.60
C LEU A 429 -11.69 20.15 0.29
N THR A 430 -12.51 21.18 0.13
CA THR A 430 -13.08 21.57 -1.16
C THR A 430 -12.64 22.99 -1.48
N TYR A 431 -12.09 23.22 -2.66
CA TYR A 431 -11.61 24.54 -3.07
C TYR A 431 -11.73 24.75 -4.58
N ARG A 432 -11.83 26.01 -5.00
CA ARG A 432 -11.77 26.46 -6.40
C ARG A 432 -10.37 26.96 -6.71
N VAL A 433 -9.87 26.76 -7.92
CA VAL A 433 -8.51 27.16 -8.33
C VAL A 433 -8.55 28.05 -9.57
N ASP A 434 -7.98 29.23 -9.46
CA ASP A 434 -7.72 30.20 -10.53
C ASP A 434 -6.21 30.23 -10.86
N GLY A 435 -5.55 29.07 -10.93
CA GLY A 435 -4.09 28.96 -11.06
C GLY A 435 -3.55 27.53 -10.87
N LEU A 436 -2.49 27.39 -10.08
CA LEU A 436 -1.88 26.08 -9.76
C LEU A 436 -2.70 25.35 -8.68
N VAL A 437 -2.94 24.05 -8.89
CA VAL A 437 -3.61 23.20 -7.92
C VAL A 437 -2.72 23.04 -6.66
N PRO A 438 -3.23 23.34 -5.46
CA PRO A 438 -2.48 23.14 -4.23
C PRO A 438 -2.42 21.64 -3.87
N HIS A 439 -1.19 21.13 -3.73
CA HIS A 439 -0.93 19.74 -3.30
C HIS A 439 -0.57 19.63 -1.82
N THR A 440 -0.71 20.72 -1.07
CA THR A 440 -0.31 20.74 0.35
C THR A 440 -1.23 21.67 1.11
N ALA A 441 -1.72 21.19 2.24
CA ALA A 441 -2.35 22.02 3.26
C ALA A 441 -1.39 22.15 4.46
N VAL A 442 -1.55 23.23 5.21
CA VAL A 442 -0.88 23.43 6.49
C VAL A 442 -1.93 23.28 7.57
N LEU A 443 -1.67 22.36 8.49
CA LEU A 443 -2.44 22.15 9.70
C LEU A 443 -1.71 22.78 10.88
N THR A 444 -2.44 23.48 11.73
CA THR A 444 -1.93 24.02 13.00
C THR A 444 -2.80 23.46 14.13
N PRO A 445 -2.33 22.43 14.85
CA PRO A 445 -3.01 21.89 16.02
C PRO A 445 -3.04 22.89 17.18
N PRO A 446 -3.91 22.67 18.18
CA PRO A 446 -3.98 23.54 19.36
C PRO A 446 -2.67 23.47 20.15
N GLY A 447 -2.01 24.62 20.30
CA GLY A 447 -0.79 24.76 21.11
C GLY A 447 0.47 24.12 20.52
N GLN A 448 0.46 23.75 19.25
CA GLN A 448 1.59 23.13 18.55
C GLN A 448 2.01 23.92 17.30
N ASP A 449 3.19 23.61 16.78
CA ASP A 449 3.69 24.20 15.54
C ASP A 449 2.91 23.68 14.31
N ALA A 450 2.83 24.55 13.29
CA ALA A 450 2.18 24.22 12.05
C ALA A 450 3.02 23.25 11.21
N TYR A 451 2.37 22.29 10.55
CA TYR A 451 3.03 21.30 9.69
C TYR A 451 2.29 21.14 8.36
N GLY A 452 3.03 20.71 7.33
CA GLY A 452 2.48 20.49 6.00
C GLY A 452 1.97 19.06 5.84
N VAL A 453 0.77 18.92 5.30
CA VAL A 453 0.18 17.63 4.90
C VAL A 453 0.01 17.60 3.40
N HIS A 454 0.41 16.49 2.77
CA HIS A 454 0.25 16.32 1.33
C HIS A 454 -1.20 15.99 1.00
N LEU A 455 -1.79 16.73 0.06
CA LEU A 455 -3.15 16.46 -0.40
C LEU A 455 -3.11 15.49 -1.57
N GLN A 456 -3.83 14.38 -1.43
CA GLN A 456 -4.03 13.42 -2.50
C GLN A 456 -5.09 13.92 -3.49
N GLU A 457 -5.03 13.42 -4.73
CA GLU A 457 -5.40 14.20 -5.92
C GLU A 457 -6.86 14.70 -5.94
N ALA A 458 -6.90 15.95 -6.40
CA ALA A 458 -7.97 16.82 -6.84
C ALA A 458 -8.92 16.20 -7.89
N SER A 459 -9.98 15.51 -7.48
CA SER A 459 -11.08 15.28 -8.42
C SER A 459 -11.93 16.54 -8.54
N GLY A 460 -12.13 17.05 -9.76
CA GLY A 460 -12.88 18.28 -9.95
C GLY A 460 -12.67 18.92 -11.32
N ASP A 461 -13.46 19.93 -11.63
CA ASP A 461 -13.09 20.93 -12.63
C ASP A 461 -12.49 22.15 -11.93
N ASN A 462 -11.92 23.10 -12.66
CA ASN A 462 -11.34 24.32 -12.06
C ASN A 462 -12.33 25.11 -11.18
N SER A 463 -13.65 24.83 -11.24
CA SER A 463 -14.67 25.48 -10.43
C SER A 463 -14.88 24.84 -9.06
N ARG A 464 -14.54 23.56 -8.90
CA ARG A 464 -14.63 22.82 -7.63
C ARG A 464 -13.71 21.60 -7.65
N ILE A 465 -12.68 21.64 -6.82
CA ILE A 465 -11.69 20.60 -6.61
C ILE A 465 -11.78 20.09 -5.18
N SER A 466 -11.66 18.78 -4.98
CA SER A 466 -11.46 18.21 -3.66
C SER A 466 -10.13 17.53 -3.47
N GLY A 467 -9.44 17.92 -2.41
CA GLY A 467 -8.25 17.25 -1.91
C GLY A 467 -8.49 16.75 -0.50
N TRP A 468 -7.82 15.67 -0.14
CA TRP A 468 -7.92 15.08 1.18
C TRP A 468 -6.55 14.58 1.63
N SER A 469 -6.37 14.38 2.94
CA SER A 469 -5.22 13.67 3.50
C SER A 469 -5.66 12.76 4.63
N ARG A 470 -4.91 11.69 4.85
CA ARG A 470 -5.02 10.79 5.99
C ARG A 470 -3.75 10.93 6.82
N GLU A 471 -3.92 11.20 8.10
CA GLU A 471 -2.83 11.43 9.05
C GLU A 471 -2.94 10.44 10.22
N GLU A 472 -1.86 9.72 10.50
CA GLU A 472 -1.77 8.79 11.66
C GLU A 472 -0.64 9.15 12.60
N ASP A 473 0.13 10.18 12.27
CA ASP A 473 1.23 10.74 13.06
C ASP A 473 0.79 11.25 14.45
N ARG A 474 -0.52 11.44 14.65
CA ARG A 474 -1.15 11.83 15.92
C ARG A 474 -1.69 10.66 16.75
N PHE A 475 -1.46 9.42 16.34
CA PHE A 475 -1.90 8.26 17.12
C PHE A 475 -1.46 8.37 18.59
N GLY A 476 -2.37 8.08 19.52
CA GLY A 476 -2.13 8.19 20.95
C GLY A 476 -2.24 9.60 21.55
N GLU A 477 -2.27 10.68 20.74
CA GLU A 477 -2.47 12.03 21.27
C GLU A 477 -3.89 12.21 21.81
N ILE A 478 -4.07 13.14 22.76
CA ILE A 478 -5.38 13.44 23.34
C ILE A 478 -6.01 14.63 22.62
N HIS A 479 -7.21 14.42 22.09
CA HIS A 479 -8.06 15.47 21.55
C HIS A 479 -9.13 15.84 22.59
N HIS A 480 -9.21 17.13 22.91
CA HIS A 480 -10.05 17.68 23.98
C HIS A 480 -11.31 18.39 23.45
N PRO A 481 -12.37 18.50 24.27
CA PRO A 481 -13.52 19.33 23.96
C PRO A 481 -13.10 20.80 23.75
N GLY A 482 -13.58 21.41 22.67
CA GLY A 482 -13.27 22.81 22.34
C GLY A 482 -11.92 23.03 21.66
N ASP A 483 -11.15 21.97 21.41
CA ASP A 483 -9.96 22.04 20.56
C ASP A 483 -10.33 22.55 19.16
N HIS A 484 -9.37 23.29 18.60
CA HIS A 484 -9.50 23.92 17.30
C HIS A 484 -8.22 23.74 16.52
N TRP A 485 -8.38 23.56 15.22
CA TRP A 485 -7.29 23.37 14.28
C TRP A 485 -7.39 24.41 13.19
N ASP A 486 -6.30 25.10 12.90
CA ASP A 486 -6.26 26.04 11.79
C ASP A 486 -5.77 25.33 10.53
N VAL A 487 -6.49 25.53 9.42
CA VAL A 487 -6.17 24.92 8.13
C VAL A 487 -6.01 26.00 7.06
N ARG A 488 -4.96 25.90 6.24
CA ARG A 488 -4.79 26.72 5.03
C ARG A 488 -4.10 25.95 3.92
N LEU A 489 -4.32 26.35 2.68
CA LEU A 489 -3.64 25.79 1.51
C LEU A 489 -2.26 26.46 1.31
N VAL A 490 -1.24 25.65 1.03
CA VAL A 490 0.05 26.16 0.52
C VAL A 490 -0.14 26.63 -0.91
N ASN A 491 0.44 27.79 -1.25
CA ASN A 491 0.22 28.46 -2.53
C ASN A 491 -1.25 28.79 -2.83
N GLY A 492 -2.12 28.82 -1.81
CA GLY A 492 -3.55 29.10 -1.97
C GLY A 492 -3.92 30.55 -2.29
N ARG A 493 -3.00 31.35 -2.85
CA ARG A 493 -3.28 32.73 -3.27
C ARG A 493 -4.24 32.79 -4.44
N ASP A 494 -4.12 31.79 -5.31
CA ASP A 494 -4.93 31.60 -6.51
C ASP A 494 -6.04 30.57 -6.26
N SER A 495 -6.36 30.24 -5.01
CA SER A 495 -7.45 29.34 -4.68
C SER A 495 -8.43 29.98 -3.71
N VAL A 496 -9.68 29.53 -3.80
CA VAL A 496 -10.75 29.89 -2.87
C VAL A 496 -11.16 28.62 -2.15
N LEU A 497 -10.91 28.56 -0.85
CA LEU A 497 -11.37 27.45 -0.03
C LEU A 497 -12.89 27.57 0.13
N GLN A 498 -13.61 26.49 -0.15
CA GLN A 498 -15.07 26.42 -0.11
C GLN A 498 -15.57 25.59 1.07
N ASP A 499 -14.81 24.57 1.46
CA ASP A 499 -15.13 23.72 2.61
C ASP A 499 -13.84 23.13 3.20
N ALA A 500 -13.84 22.93 4.52
CA ALA A 500 -12.76 22.29 5.24
C ALA A 500 -13.29 21.54 6.46
N GLN A 501 -12.96 20.26 6.52
CA GLN A 501 -13.37 19.36 7.60
C GLN A 501 -12.16 18.54 8.05
N ILE A 502 -12.00 18.37 9.36
CA ILE A 502 -11.14 17.34 9.95
C ILE A 502 -12.02 16.34 10.66
N THR A 503 -11.88 15.06 10.34
CA THR A 503 -12.51 13.97 11.07
C THR A 503 -11.45 13.25 11.90
N VAL A 504 -11.66 13.23 13.21
CA VAL A 504 -10.79 12.53 14.17
C VAL A 504 -11.51 11.26 14.60
N TYR A 505 -10.84 10.13 14.40
CA TYR A 505 -11.30 8.82 14.82
C TYR A 505 -10.45 8.36 16.00
N GLY A 506 -11.08 7.80 17.03
CA GLY A 506 -10.36 7.36 18.21
C GLY A 506 -11.23 6.62 19.21
N TYR A 507 -10.78 6.63 20.46
CA TYR A 507 -11.38 5.96 21.62
C TYR A 507 -11.42 6.88 22.82
N ASN A 508 -12.29 6.61 23.80
CA ASN A 508 -12.30 7.39 25.05
C ASN A 508 -10.98 7.22 25.82
N GLN A 509 -10.49 8.34 26.36
CA GLN A 509 -9.32 8.34 27.26
C GLN A 509 -9.59 7.46 28.49
N GLY A 510 -8.58 6.67 28.89
CA GLY A 510 -8.67 5.71 29.99
C GLY A 510 -9.33 4.37 29.63
N GLY A 511 -9.90 4.26 28.43
CA GLY A 511 -10.50 3.02 27.92
C GLY A 511 -9.48 1.95 27.55
N LEU A 512 -9.96 0.86 26.95
CA LEU A 512 -9.14 -0.30 26.59
C LEU A 512 -7.97 0.09 25.69
N MET A 513 -8.22 0.80 24.58
CA MET A 513 -7.17 1.11 23.61
C MET A 513 -6.08 2.04 24.16
N ASP A 514 -6.43 3.01 25.01
CA ASP A 514 -5.46 3.87 25.72
C ASP A 514 -4.52 3.03 26.60
N GLN A 515 -5.08 2.08 27.34
CA GLN A 515 -4.28 1.16 28.16
C GLN A 515 -3.41 0.20 27.31
N MET A 516 -3.89 -0.18 26.12
CA MET A 516 -3.14 -1.04 25.21
C MET A 516 -1.98 -0.29 24.55
N ILE A 517 -2.09 1.01 24.30
CA ILE A 517 -0.98 1.86 23.85
C ILE A 517 0.15 1.90 24.89
N ALA A 518 -0.18 2.05 26.17
CA ALA A 518 0.83 2.00 27.22
C ALA A 518 1.54 0.63 27.25
N TYR A 519 0.78 -0.45 27.12
CA TYR A 519 1.32 -1.82 27.12
C TYR A 519 2.14 -2.13 25.86
N SER A 520 1.77 -1.61 24.68
CA SER A 520 2.53 -1.81 23.45
C SER A 520 3.92 -1.18 23.55
N LYS A 521 4.05 0.02 24.13
CA LYS A 521 5.36 0.65 24.39
C LYS A 521 6.27 -0.22 25.24
N GLU A 522 5.72 -0.84 26.30
CA GLU A 522 6.49 -1.76 27.15
C GLU A 522 6.93 -3.03 26.41
N LEU A 523 6.11 -3.52 25.47
CA LEU A 523 6.46 -4.68 24.64
C LEU A 523 7.50 -4.33 23.57
N ALA A 524 7.31 -3.23 22.84
CA ALA A 524 8.22 -2.75 21.82
C ALA A 524 9.63 -2.55 22.39
N ALA A 525 9.76 -1.96 23.59
CA ALA A 525 11.04 -1.79 24.27
C ALA A 525 11.77 -3.11 24.59
N LYS A 526 11.04 -4.23 24.75
CA LYS A 526 11.61 -5.57 24.99
C LYS A 526 11.97 -6.30 23.70
N MET A 527 11.30 -5.96 22.60
CA MET A 527 11.42 -6.62 21.30
C MET A 527 12.34 -5.89 20.32
N THR A 528 12.61 -4.61 20.54
CA THR A 528 13.53 -3.83 19.70
C THR A 528 14.94 -4.43 19.79
N PRO A 529 15.51 -4.94 18.68
CA PRO A 529 16.87 -5.44 18.68
C PRO A 529 17.81 -4.34 19.18
N THR A 530 18.71 -4.67 20.12
CA THR A 530 19.81 -3.76 20.43
C THR A 530 20.60 -3.55 19.13
N PRO A 531 20.85 -2.30 18.68
CA PRO A 531 21.52 -2.07 17.42
C PRO A 531 22.79 -2.90 17.37
N ALA A 532 22.89 -3.81 16.39
CA ALA A 532 24.17 -4.41 16.08
C ALA A 532 25.10 -3.23 15.74
N VAL A 533 26.22 -3.10 16.46
CA VAL A 533 27.35 -2.32 15.97
C VAL A 533 27.56 -2.80 14.54
N ALA A 534 27.44 -1.89 13.57
CA ALA A 534 27.55 -2.23 12.16
C ALA A 534 28.74 -3.18 11.99
N PRO A 535 28.56 -4.37 11.41
CA PRO A 535 29.69 -5.26 11.20
C PRO A 535 30.67 -4.49 10.32
N ASP A 536 31.89 -4.28 10.82
CA ASP A 536 33.03 -3.86 10.02
C ASP A 536 33.08 -4.80 8.81
N GLN A 537 32.60 -4.33 7.66
CA GLN A 537 32.83 -5.08 6.42
C GLN A 537 34.35 -5.14 6.24
N PRO A 538 34.95 -6.32 6.05
CA PRO A 538 36.38 -6.41 5.86
C PRO A 538 36.74 -5.58 4.63
N ALA A 539 37.57 -4.55 4.86
CA ALA A 539 38.14 -3.74 3.81
C ALA A 539 38.72 -4.67 2.74
N VAL A 540 38.13 -4.64 1.55
CA VAL A 540 38.76 -5.22 0.37
C VAL A 540 40.10 -4.51 0.22
N GLN A 541 41.18 -5.19 0.60
CA GLN A 541 42.54 -4.70 0.40
C GLN A 541 42.77 -4.56 -1.09
N GLY A 542 42.52 -3.34 -1.60
CA GLY A 542 42.96 -2.92 -2.91
C GLY A 542 44.48 -3.06 -2.99
N THR A 543 44.94 -3.92 -3.89
CA THR A 543 46.35 -4.04 -4.23
C THR A 543 46.79 -2.71 -4.84
N VAL A 544 47.64 -2.00 -4.10
CA VAL A 544 48.22 -0.72 -4.51
C VAL A 544 49.14 -0.95 -5.71
N ALA A 545 48.79 -0.37 -6.86
CA ALA A 545 49.77 0.01 -7.88
C ALA A 545 50.01 1.53 -7.76
N PRO A 546 51.28 2.00 -7.75
CA PRO A 546 51.61 3.35 -7.33
C PRO A 546 51.28 4.43 -8.36
N ALA A 547 50.98 5.59 -7.80
CA ALA A 547 50.47 6.81 -8.41
C ALA A 547 51.46 7.57 -9.32
N ASN A 548 50.87 8.43 -10.15
CA ASN A 548 51.32 9.70 -10.73
C ASN A 548 51.16 9.73 -12.27
N ALA A 549 50.61 10.74 -12.93
CA ALA A 549 50.16 12.06 -12.52
C ALA A 549 49.26 12.68 -13.61
N GLY A 550 48.44 13.66 -13.21
CA GLY A 550 47.65 14.57 -14.06
C GLY A 550 46.20 14.08 -14.24
N HIS A 551 45.15 14.84 -13.95
CA HIS A 551 44.98 16.25 -13.64
C HIS A 551 43.62 16.40 -12.92
N ASP A 552 43.55 17.35 -11.97
CA ASP A 552 42.39 18.16 -11.58
C ASP A 552 41.00 17.52 -11.39
N THR A 553 40.59 17.38 -10.13
CA THR A 553 39.19 17.56 -9.68
C THR A 553 38.77 19.03 -9.95
N PRO A 554 37.51 19.37 -10.31
CA PRO A 554 36.35 19.13 -9.45
C PRO A 554 34.95 18.98 -10.12
N SER A 555 34.02 18.43 -9.34
CA SER A 555 32.62 18.83 -9.19
C SER A 555 31.79 19.19 -10.44
N LEU A 556 30.81 18.32 -10.67
CA LEU A 556 29.53 18.62 -11.31
C LEU A 556 28.92 19.95 -10.82
N PRO A 557 28.45 20.80 -11.74
CA PRO A 557 27.36 21.73 -11.47
C PRO A 557 26.05 21.28 -12.14
N PRO A 558 24.91 21.77 -11.62
CA PRO A 558 23.58 21.23 -11.85
C PRO A 558 22.99 21.64 -13.20
N ALA A 559 21.98 20.88 -13.61
CA ALA A 559 21.18 21.12 -14.81
C ALA A 559 20.49 22.50 -14.78
N PRO A 560 20.34 23.15 -15.95
CA PRO A 560 19.24 24.06 -16.18
C PRO A 560 18.33 23.56 -17.32
N ARG A 561 17.11 23.20 -16.89
CA ARG A 561 15.78 23.30 -17.53
C ARG A 561 15.46 22.48 -18.76
#